data_AF-R9AX28-F1
#
_entry.id   AF-R9AX28-F1
#
_cell.length_a   1.000
_cell.length_b   1.000
_cell.length_c   1.000
_cell.angle_alpha   90.00
_cell.angle_beta   90.00
_cell.angle_gamma   90.00
#
_symmetry.space_group_name_H-M   'P 1'
#
loop_
_entity.id
_entity.type
_entity.pdbx_description
1 polymer ?
#
loop_
_entity_poly.entity_id
_entity_poly.type
_entity_poly.pdbx_seq_one_letter_code
_entity_poly.pdbx_strand_id
1 'polypeptide(L)'
;MCLGIGILRFSYTALLPSTREAYEWSHNFASILGSANLLGYLVGAYWAMKIPQNPKMPIYIISAAFVGSISLFACAFSSFSEIWYLIWRFISGISGGLLMILSPSVVAQCSDLQHRFKINFIGFSGIGLGVLCATLFMPYLDRITISTAWLILCAFAFGISALLWFLVRPFQAQLQAIPATQSQSDRVGFIYYSLLIAYACSAFAYIPHSLFWIDYLSHVLVLNLFWINFNWILYGLGSALGAYSAYVLARRLGNFATLKVLYSIYIFAVLIAVLSFSPIFTFISSFLTGLLNPAVVFLTSYTILQLYGLAYKKLWSMATLSFATIQLLGGISFSTLQHFGVSYHQQFSIASAVLLLGTLQLFWFTRPHAKTSQNSKQITD
;
A
#
# COMPACT_ATOMS: atom_id res chain seq x y z
N MET A 1 9.59 1.98 2.85
CA MET A 1 8.46 1.65 1.95
C MET A 1 8.87 1.14 0.58
N CYS A 2 9.91 1.70 -0.04
CA CYS A 2 10.44 1.21 -1.33
C CYS A 2 10.66 -0.31 -1.33
N LEU A 3 11.42 -0.82 -0.37
CA LEU A 3 11.59 -2.26 -0.20
C LEU A 3 10.26 -2.97 0.14
N GLY A 4 9.66 -2.64 1.30
CA GLY A 4 8.56 -3.42 1.88
C GLY A 4 7.29 -3.53 1.04
N ILE A 5 6.92 -2.49 0.30
CA ILE A 5 5.72 -2.51 -0.56
C ILE A 5 6.11 -2.51 -2.03
N GLY A 6 6.92 -1.55 -2.46
CA GLY A 6 7.24 -1.38 -3.87
C GLY A 6 7.93 -2.62 -4.46
N ILE A 7 8.99 -3.11 -3.80
CA ILE A 7 9.78 -4.23 -4.31
C ILE A 7 9.21 -5.58 -3.84
N LEU A 8 9.07 -5.84 -2.53
CA LEU A 8 8.67 -7.17 -2.02
C LEU A 8 7.29 -7.62 -2.51
N ARG A 9 6.34 -6.69 -2.64
CA ARG A 9 4.98 -7.01 -3.09
C ARG A 9 4.83 -6.87 -4.60
N PHE A 10 5.02 -5.67 -5.15
CA PHE A 10 4.62 -5.37 -6.53
C PHE A 10 5.55 -5.93 -7.61
N SER A 11 6.78 -6.34 -7.27
CA SER A 11 7.64 -7.03 -8.24
C SER A 11 7.01 -8.29 -8.80
N TYR A 12 6.28 -9.04 -7.97
CA TYR A 12 5.57 -10.24 -8.41
C TYR A 12 4.48 -9.90 -9.41
N THR A 13 3.64 -8.90 -9.12
CA THR A 13 2.59 -8.46 -10.05
C THR A 13 3.17 -7.99 -11.37
N ALA A 14 4.32 -7.31 -11.33
CA ALA A 14 5.05 -6.87 -12.51
C ALA A 14 5.51 -8.07 -13.36
N LEU A 15 6.17 -9.06 -12.75
CA LEU A 15 6.72 -10.22 -13.45
C LEU A 15 5.71 -11.35 -13.68
N LEU A 16 4.47 -11.20 -13.23
CA LEU A 16 3.48 -12.28 -13.20
C LEU A 16 3.26 -12.94 -14.57
N PRO A 17 3.00 -12.20 -15.68
CA PRO A 17 2.75 -12.83 -16.97
C PRO A 17 3.93 -13.67 -17.44
N SER A 18 5.13 -13.08 -17.44
CA SER A 18 6.35 -13.73 -17.93
C SER A 18 6.84 -14.85 -17.02
N THR A 19 6.67 -14.73 -15.70
CA THR A 19 7.04 -15.81 -14.76
C THR A 19 6.12 -17.00 -14.91
N ARG A 20 4.82 -16.76 -15.09
CA ARG A 20 3.86 -17.83 -15.31
C ARG A 20 4.20 -18.63 -16.57
N GLU A 21 4.48 -17.94 -17.67
CA GLU A 21 4.86 -18.58 -18.94
C GLU A 21 6.18 -19.34 -18.80
N ALA A 22 7.23 -18.70 -18.26
CA ALA A 22 8.56 -19.30 -18.18
C ALA A 22 8.68 -20.45 -17.17
N TYR A 23 7.87 -20.45 -16.10
CA TYR A 23 7.88 -21.52 -15.08
C TYR A 23 6.68 -22.47 -15.22
N GLU A 24 5.91 -22.35 -16.30
CA GLU A 24 4.76 -23.21 -16.63
C GLU A 24 3.70 -23.28 -15.51
N TRP A 25 3.50 -22.16 -14.80
CA TRP A 25 2.54 -22.10 -13.70
C TRP A 25 1.10 -22.00 -14.21
N SER A 26 0.18 -22.67 -13.50
CA SER A 26 -1.25 -22.45 -13.73
C SER A 26 -1.69 -21.04 -13.30
N HIS A 27 -2.76 -20.53 -13.89
CA HIS A 27 -3.34 -19.24 -13.50
C HIS A 27 -3.77 -19.23 -12.02
N ASN A 28 -4.35 -20.35 -11.58
CA ASN A 28 -4.80 -20.51 -10.19
C ASN A 28 -3.60 -20.46 -9.24
N PHE A 29 -2.53 -21.19 -9.53
CA PHE A 29 -1.32 -21.17 -8.70
C PHE A 29 -0.70 -19.77 -8.62
N ALA A 30 -0.59 -19.09 -9.75
CA ALA A 30 -0.06 -17.73 -9.81
C ALA A 30 -0.93 -16.73 -8.99
N SER A 31 -2.26 -16.88 -9.04
CA SER A 31 -3.17 -16.09 -8.20
C SER A 31 -3.01 -16.38 -6.69
N ILE A 32 -2.84 -17.65 -6.32
CA ILE A 32 -2.61 -18.05 -4.92
C ILE A 32 -1.32 -17.43 -4.37
N LEU A 33 -0.24 -17.34 -5.16
CA LEU A 33 1.00 -16.68 -4.74
C LEU A 33 0.82 -15.20 -4.40
N GLY A 34 -0.04 -14.49 -5.15
CA GLY A 34 -0.46 -13.13 -4.80
C GLY A 34 -1.20 -13.08 -3.46
N SER A 35 -2.13 -14.01 -3.25
CA SER A 35 -2.92 -14.13 -2.01
C SER A 35 -2.06 -14.51 -0.79
N ALA A 36 -1.08 -15.40 -0.97
CA ALA A 36 -0.12 -15.78 0.06
C ALA A 36 0.68 -14.57 0.55
N ASN A 37 1.07 -13.68 -0.36
CA ASN A 37 1.73 -12.42 0.00
C ASN A 37 0.81 -11.49 0.82
N LEU A 38 -0.47 -11.38 0.46
CA LEU A 38 -1.44 -10.58 1.22
C LEU A 38 -1.70 -11.14 2.62
N LEU A 39 -1.83 -12.47 2.74
CA LEU A 39 -1.96 -13.14 4.02
C LEU A 39 -0.70 -12.93 4.88
N GLY A 40 0.48 -13.08 4.29
CA GLY A 40 1.75 -12.77 4.94
C GLY A 40 1.80 -11.32 5.41
N TYR A 41 1.37 -10.38 4.58
CA TYR A 41 1.29 -8.96 4.94
C TYR A 41 0.38 -8.70 6.13
N LEU A 42 -0.79 -9.34 6.19
CA LEU A 42 -1.69 -9.27 7.34
C LEU A 42 -1.02 -9.82 8.62
N VAL A 43 -0.36 -10.97 8.52
CA VAL A 43 0.38 -11.59 9.64
C VAL A 43 1.53 -10.69 10.11
N GLY A 44 2.31 -10.14 9.18
CA GLY A 44 3.38 -9.19 9.47
C GLY A 44 2.87 -7.92 10.14
N ALA A 45 1.72 -7.39 9.68
CA ALA A 45 1.08 -6.22 10.28
C ALA A 45 0.59 -6.50 11.70
N TYR A 46 -0.01 -7.69 11.92
CA TYR A 46 -0.43 -8.14 13.24
C TYR A 46 0.76 -8.24 14.22
N TRP A 47 1.88 -8.87 13.80
CA TRP A 47 3.08 -8.95 14.63
C TRP A 47 3.71 -7.59 14.89
N ALA A 48 3.76 -6.69 13.89
CA ALA A 48 4.27 -5.34 14.07
C ALA A 48 3.49 -4.55 15.13
N MET A 49 2.18 -4.75 15.22
CA MET A 49 1.32 -4.18 16.25
C MET A 49 1.68 -4.70 17.65
N LYS A 50 2.03 -5.98 17.77
CA LYS A 50 2.37 -6.64 19.04
C LYS A 50 3.78 -6.32 19.52
N ILE A 51 4.72 -6.06 18.61
CA ILE A 51 6.07 -5.63 18.97
C ILE A 51 5.94 -4.30 19.73
N PRO A 52 6.48 -4.16 20.95
CA PRO A 52 6.41 -2.91 21.70
C PRO A 52 7.29 -1.83 21.04
N GLN A 53 6.99 -0.57 21.32
CA GLN A 53 7.81 0.53 20.83
C GLN A 53 9.06 0.66 21.72
N ASN A 54 10.18 0.12 21.25
CA ASN A 54 11.40 -0.03 22.03
C ASN A 54 12.67 0.21 21.17
N PRO A 55 13.85 0.33 21.80
CA PRO A 55 15.11 0.53 21.09
C PRO A 55 15.52 -0.60 20.12
N LYS A 56 14.87 -1.77 20.17
CA LYS A 56 15.16 -2.90 19.27
C LYS A 56 14.43 -2.80 17.92
N MET A 57 13.55 -1.81 17.72
CA MET A 57 12.83 -1.61 16.46
C MET A 57 13.71 -1.57 15.20
N PRO A 58 14.88 -0.89 15.19
CA PRO A 58 15.86 -1.00 14.12
C PRO A 58 16.22 -2.42 13.70
N ILE A 59 16.40 -3.32 14.68
CA ILE A 59 16.77 -4.72 14.43
C ILE A 59 15.65 -5.42 13.68
N TYR A 60 14.39 -5.28 14.13
CA TYR A 60 13.24 -5.88 13.46
C TYR A 60 13.06 -5.36 12.03
N ILE A 61 13.28 -4.07 11.79
CA ILE A 61 13.23 -3.45 10.45
C ILE A 61 14.30 -4.08 9.54
N ILE A 62 15.53 -4.18 10.02
CA ILE A 62 16.64 -4.75 9.27
C ILE A 62 16.40 -6.24 8.99
N SER A 63 16.00 -7.02 10.00
CA SER A 63 15.69 -8.45 9.83
C SER A 63 14.58 -8.65 8.79
N ALA A 64 13.49 -7.87 8.86
CA ALA A 64 12.42 -7.93 7.87
C ALA A 64 12.92 -7.58 6.45
N ALA A 65 13.79 -6.58 6.33
CA ALA A 65 14.37 -6.17 5.05
C ALA A 65 15.21 -7.29 4.40
N PHE A 66 16.12 -7.91 5.15
CA PHE A 66 16.97 -8.99 4.64
C PHE A 66 16.16 -10.26 4.35
N VAL A 67 15.28 -10.68 5.26
CA VAL A 67 14.41 -11.86 5.06
C VAL A 67 13.51 -11.66 3.83
N GLY A 68 12.98 -10.45 3.65
CA GLY A 68 12.20 -10.11 2.46
C GLY A 68 13.05 -10.17 1.19
N SER A 69 14.28 -9.68 1.21
CA SER A 69 15.19 -9.74 0.06
C SER A 69 15.56 -11.18 -0.32
N ILE A 70 15.81 -12.05 0.68
CA ILE A 70 16.03 -13.49 0.47
C ILE A 70 14.80 -14.14 -0.19
N SER A 71 13.59 -13.73 0.17
CA SER A 71 12.37 -14.27 -0.46
C SER A 71 12.29 -14.00 -1.97
N LEU A 72 12.81 -12.86 -2.44
CA LEU A 72 12.87 -12.55 -3.88
C LEU A 72 13.95 -13.36 -4.58
N PHE A 73 15.12 -13.54 -3.94
CA PHE A 73 16.17 -14.42 -4.44
C PHE A 73 15.65 -15.84 -4.65
N ALA A 74 14.90 -16.37 -3.68
CA ALA A 74 14.32 -17.71 -3.75
C ALA A 74 13.31 -17.89 -4.90
N CYS A 75 12.72 -16.80 -5.41
CA CYS A 75 11.80 -16.84 -6.55
C CYS A 75 12.52 -16.85 -7.92
N ALA A 76 13.85 -16.68 -7.97
CA ALA A 76 14.60 -16.59 -9.22
C ALA A 76 14.83 -17.94 -9.91
N PHE A 77 14.57 -19.05 -9.23
CA PHE A 77 14.85 -20.40 -9.73
C PHE A 77 13.54 -21.07 -10.13
N SER A 78 13.52 -21.82 -11.23
CA SER A 78 12.31 -22.46 -11.79
C SER A 78 12.03 -23.87 -11.28
N SER A 79 13.03 -24.57 -10.73
CA SER A 79 12.96 -26.02 -10.49
C SER A 79 12.41 -26.43 -9.12
N PHE A 80 11.77 -25.52 -8.38
CA PHE A 80 11.26 -25.80 -7.04
C PHE A 80 9.77 -26.13 -7.05
N SER A 81 9.29 -26.77 -5.98
CA SER A 81 7.87 -27.13 -5.83
C SER A 81 6.98 -25.92 -5.62
N GLU A 82 5.67 -26.05 -5.88
CA GLU A 82 4.69 -24.98 -5.62
C GLU A 82 4.73 -24.44 -4.18
N ILE A 83 4.91 -25.34 -3.20
CA ILE A 83 5.00 -25.01 -1.77
C ILE A 83 6.19 -24.08 -1.48
N TRP A 84 7.31 -24.22 -2.19
CA TRP A 84 8.46 -23.34 -2.04
C TRP A 84 8.08 -21.88 -2.32
N TYR A 85 7.48 -21.61 -3.48
CA TYR A 85 7.08 -20.26 -3.84
C TYR A 85 5.99 -19.71 -2.91
N LEU A 86 5.05 -20.55 -2.46
CA LEU A 86 4.04 -20.16 -1.49
C LEU A 86 4.66 -19.66 -0.18
N ILE A 87 5.61 -20.41 0.38
CA ILE A 87 6.32 -20.03 1.61
C ILE A 87 7.08 -18.72 1.41
N TRP A 88 7.85 -18.57 0.32
CA TRP A 88 8.64 -17.37 0.10
C TRP A 88 7.76 -16.14 -0.17
N ARG A 89 6.66 -16.28 -0.93
CA ARG A 89 5.71 -15.18 -1.13
C ARG A 89 5.01 -14.78 0.17
N PHE A 90 4.68 -15.74 1.02
CA PHE A 90 4.16 -15.49 2.37
C PHE A 90 5.17 -14.74 3.25
N ILE A 91 6.43 -15.20 3.30
CA ILE A 91 7.52 -14.54 4.04
C ILE A 91 7.75 -13.11 3.53
N SER A 92 7.75 -12.91 2.21
CA SER A 92 7.83 -11.59 1.56
C SER A 92 6.73 -10.65 2.05
N GLY A 93 5.52 -11.19 2.21
CA GLY A 93 4.38 -10.50 2.78
C GLY A 93 4.61 -10.07 4.22
N ILE A 94 5.04 -11.00 5.09
CA ILE A 94 5.36 -10.73 6.50
C ILE A 94 6.35 -9.57 6.61
N SER A 95 7.44 -9.64 5.84
CA SER A 95 8.44 -8.58 5.78
C SER A 95 7.84 -7.24 5.36
N GLY A 96 6.97 -7.23 4.34
CA GLY A 96 6.27 -6.02 3.91
C GLY A 96 5.37 -5.42 4.99
N GLY A 97 4.61 -6.25 5.71
CA GLY A 97 3.72 -5.82 6.80
C GLY A 97 4.49 -5.24 7.99
N LEU A 98 5.59 -5.91 8.38
CA LEU A 98 6.51 -5.41 9.42
C LEU A 98 7.08 -4.04 9.05
N LEU A 99 7.60 -3.90 7.83
CA LEU A 99 8.19 -2.64 7.36
C LEU A 99 7.15 -1.51 7.22
N MET A 100 5.89 -1.84 6.86
CA MET A 100 4.83 -0.84 6.74
C MET A 100 4.51 -0.12 8.05
N ILE A 101 4.57 -0.85 9.16
CA ILE A 101 4.21 -0.30 10.48
C ILE A 101 5.46 0.20 11.20
N LEU A 102 6.52 -0.62 11.28
CA LEU A 102 7.66 -0.32 12.13
C LEU A 102 8.46 0.88 11.62
N SER A 103 8.70 0.96 10.30
CA SER A 103 9.51 2.03 9.73
C SER A 103 8.94 3.44 9.99
N PRO A 104 7.68 3.76 9.62
CA PRO A 104 7.16 5.10 9.87
C PRO A 104 6.95 5.36 11.36
N SER A 105 6.77 4.32 12.19
CA SER A 105 6.66 4.48 13.65
C SER A 105 7.97 4.91 14.31
N VAL A 106 9.10 4.33 13.91
CA VAL A 106 10.44 4.77 14.38
C VAL A 106 10.69 6.19 13.93
N VAL A 107 10.48 6.46 12.64
CA VAL A 107 10.73 7.78 12.05
C VAL A 107 9.84 8.84 12.70
N ALA A 108 8.56 8.55 12.96
CA ALA A 108 7.65 9.48 13.63
C ALA A 108 8.10 9.84 15.06
N GLN A 109 8.68 8.89 15.81
CA GLN A 109 9.17 9.16 17.16
C GLN A 109 10.48 9.96 17.16
N CYS A 110 11.38 9.66 16.25
CA CYS A 110 12.70 10.30 16.18
C CYS A 110 12.72 11.61 15.38
N SER A 111 11.57 12.05 14.84
CA SER A 111 11.48 13.27 14.04
C SER A 111 10.81 14.42 14.77
N ASP A 112 11.39 15.61 14.59
CA ASP A 112 10.83 16.87 15.04
C ASP A 112 9.46 17.12 14.41
N LEU A 113 8.55 17.67 15.21
CA LEU A 113 7.16 17.93 14.83
C LEU A 113 7.05 18.70 13.50
N GLN A 114 7.92 19.71 13.30
CA GLN A 114 7.96 20.55 12.10
C GLN A 114 8.32 19.80 10.81
N HIS A 115 9.05 18.69 10.90
CA HIS A 115 9.52 17.93 9.73
C HIS A 115 8.71 16.68 9.46
N ARG A 116 7.86 16.23 10.41
CA ARG A 116 7.06 15.01 10.30
C ARG A 116 6.29 14.90 8.98
N PHE A 117 5.68 16.00 8.51
CA PHE A 117 4.92 15.95 7.27
C PHE A 117 5.78 15.62 6.05
N LYS A 118 6.90 16.34 5.89
CA LYS A 118 7.85 16.14 4.78
C LYS A 118 8.50 14.77 4.86
N ILE A 119 8.90 14.34 6.06
CA ILE A 119 9.54 13.04 6.27
C ILE A 119 8.57 11.89 5.98
N ASN A 120 7.31 11.98 6.43
CA ASN A 120 6.31 10.95 6.16
C ASN A 120 6.01 10.88 4.64
N PHE A 121 5.90 12.03 3.96
CA PHE A 121 5.77 12.11 2.51
C PHE A 121 6.94 11.40 1.79
N ILE A 122 8.19 11.72 2.14
CA ILE A 122 9.37 11.09 1.54
C ILE A 122 9.34 9.56 1.77
N GLY A 123 9.02 9.15 3.00
CA GLY A 123 8.92 7.75 3.38
C GLY A 123 7.91 6.96 2.54
N PHE A 124 6.70 7.49 2.36
CA PHE A 124 5.63 6.83 1.59
C PHE A 124 5.78 6.99 0.07
N SER A 125 6.44 8.04 -0.43
CA SER A 125 6.85 8.15 -1.85
C SER A 125 7.72 6.97 -2.28
N GLY A 126 8.44 6.37 -1.32
CA GLY A 126 9.18 5.14 -1.54
C GLY A 126 8.33 4.01 -2.14
N ILE A 127 7.02 3.91 -1.84
CA ILE A 127 6.15 2.87 -2.43
C ILE A 127 6.24 2.95 -3.95
N GLY A 128 5.99 4.14 -4.51
CA GLY A 128 5.98 4.35 -5.95
C GLY A 128 7.35 4.24 -6.59
N LEU A 129 8.40 4.72 -5.94
CA LEU A 129 9.77 4.50 -6.42
C LEU A 129 10.10 3.02 -6.53
N GLY A 130 9.68 2.20 -5.57
CA GLY A 130 9.91 0.75 -5.63
C GLY A 130 9.10 0.07 -6.73
N VAL A 131 7.84 0.47 -6.94
CA VAL A 131 7.05 -0.02 -8.09
C VAL A 131 7.72 0.37 -9.40
N LEU A 132 8.12 1.64 -9.55
CA LEU A 132 8.80 2.12 -10.75
C LEU A 132 10.08 1.33 -11.01
N CYS A 133 10.94 1.16 -10.00
CA CYS A 133 12.15 0.32 -10.10
C CYS A 133 11.83 -1.12 -10.55
N ALA A 134 10.73 -1.69 -10.05
CA ALA A 134 10.28 -3.02 -10.47
C ALA A 134 9.76 -3.08 -11.92
N THR A 135 9.43 -1.92 -12.51
CA THR A 135 8.94 -1.81 -13.90
C THR A 135 9.98 -1.34 -14.92
N LEU A 136 11.08 -0.72 -14.48
CA LEU A 136 12.06 -0.07 -15.38
C LEU A 136 12.65 -1.01 -16.44
N PHE A 137 12.81 -2.29 -16.10
CA PHE A 137 13.39 -3.28 -17.00
C PHE A 137 12.34 -4.12 -17.76
N MET A 138 11.04 -3.87 -17.55
CA MET A 138 9.96 -4.57 -18.26
C MET A 138 10.07 -4.48 -19.79
N PRO A 139 10.46 -3.34 -20.39
CA PRO A 139 10.65 -3.25 -21.85
C PRO A 139 11.74 -4.17 -22.40
N TYR A 140 12.60 -4.70 -21.54
CA TYR A 140 13.72 -5.57 -21.91
C TYR A 140 13.50 -7.03 -21.50
N LEU A 141 12.31 -7.39 -20.98
CA LEU A 141 12.02 -8.75 -20.52
C LEU A 141 12.21 -9.81 -21.61
N ASP A 142 11.87 -9.48 -22.87
CA ASP A 142 12.04 -10.39 -24.01
C ASP A 142 13.52 -10.70 -24.35
N ARG A 143 14.46 -9.94 -23.75
CA ARG A 143 15.91 -10.07 -24.00
C ARG A 143 16.66 -10.73 -22.85
N ILE A 144 15.98 -11.03 -21.74
CA ILE A 144 16.60 -11.61 -20.54
C ILE A 144 15.81 -12.82 -20.08
N THR A 145 16.48 -13.75 -19.38
CA THR A 145 15.74 -14.83 -18.73
C THR A 145 14.91 -14.29 -17.57
N ILE A 146 13.78 -14.93 -17.25
CA ILE A 146 12.98 -14.53 -16.09
C ILE A 146 13.76 -14.66 -14.78
N SER A 147 14.68 -15.62 -14.70
CA SER A 147 15.59 -15.77 -13.55
C SER A 147 16.44 -14.52 -13.37
N THR A 148 17.01 -13.99 -14.46
CA THR A 148 17.77 -12.73 -14.46
C THR A 148 16.91 -11.55 -13.99
N ALA A 149 15.64 -11.46 -14.40
CA ALA A 149 14.72 -10.43 -13.93
C ALA A 149 14.52 -10.46 -12.41
N TRP A 150 14.29 -11.65 -11.84
CA TRP A 150 14.21 -11.84 -10.38
C TRP A 150 15.53 -11.49 -9.67
N LEU A 151 16.68 -11.85 -10.25
CA LEU A 151 17.99 -11.52 -9.71
C LEU A 151 18.28 -10.01 -9.73
N ILE A 152 17.84 -9.27 -10.75
CA ILE A 152 17.93 -7.79 -10.79
C ILE A 152 17.14 -7.18 -9.62
N LEU A 153 15.90 -7.63 -9.42
CA LEU A 153 15.07 -7.17 -8.30
C LEU A 153 15.66 -7.53 -6.94
N CYS A 154 16.22 -8.73 -6.84
CA CYS A 154 16.96 -9.18 -5.67
C CYS A 154 18.17 -8.27 -5.38
N ALA A 155 18.94 -7.90 -6.41
CA ALA A 155 20.07 -6.96 -6.26
C ALA A 155 19.60 -5.59 -5.73
N PHE A 156 18.51 -5.05 -6.26
CA PHE A 156 17.90 -3.82 -5.72
C PHE A 156 17.44 -4.00 -4.26
N ALA A 157 16.80 -5.12 -3.94
CA ALA A 157 16.29 -5.39 -2.60
C ALA A 157 17.42 -5.51 -1.56
N PHE A 158 18.51 -6.23 -1.88
CA PHE A 158 19.70 -6.32 -1.04
C PHE A 158 20.45 -5.00 -0.94
N GLY A 159 20.56 -4.24 -2.03
CA GLY A 159 21.17 -2.90 -2.01
C GLY A 159 20.42 -1.95 -1.08
N ILE A 160 19.08 -1.93 -1.15
CA ILE A 160 18.25 -1.13 -0.24
C ILE A 160 18.36 -1.65 1.20
N SER A 161 18.40 -2.97 1.41
CA SER A 161 18.56 -3.57 2.75
C SER A 161 19.90 -3.23 3.38
N ALA A 162 20.99 -3.25 2.60
CA ALA A 162 22.32 -2.84 3.03
C ALA A 162 22.35 -1.35 3.37
N LEU A 163 21.77 -0.50 2.52
CA LEU A 163 21.65 0.93 2.84
C LEU A 163 20.85 1.16 4.14
N LEU A 164 19.73 0.44 4.30
CA LEU A 164 18.89 0.52 5.49
C LEU A 164 19.64 0.09 6.76
N TRP A 165 20.51 -0.92 6.67
CA TRP A 165 21.36 -1.36 7.77
C TRP A 165 22.22 -0.22 8.32
N PHE A 166 22.82 0.60 7.45
CA PHE A 166 23.61 1.75 7.88
C PHE A 166 22.74 2.90 8.40
N LEU A 167 21.64 3.21 7.69
CA LEU A 167 20.81 4.37 8.00
C LEU A 167 19.95 4.21 9.26
N VAL A 168 19.58 2.98 9.64
CA VAL A 168 18.66 2.76 10.77
C VAL A 168 19.39 2.56 12.10
N ARG A 169 20.69 2.22 12.08
CA ARG A 169 21.52 2.06 13.29
C ARG A 169 21.47 3.26 14.25
N PRO A 170 21.59 4.52 13.80
CA PRO A 170 21.52 5.67 14.69
C PRO A 170 20.19 5.81 15.46
N PHE A 171 19.07 5.32 14.89
CA PHE A 171 17.77 5.37 15.58
C PHE A 171 17.75 4.54 16.85
N GLN A 172 18.60 3.53 17.00
CA GLN A 172 18.66 2.74 18.23
C GLN A 172 19.04 3.61 19.43
N ALA A 173 20.08 4.44 19.30
CA ALA A 173 20.50 5.35 20.36
C ALA A 173 19.46 6.45 20.61
N GLN A 174 18.85 6.99 19.55
CA GLN A 174 17.80 7.99 19.67
C GLN A 174 16.57 7.46 20.42
N LEU A 175 16.14 6.23 20.12
CA LEU A 175 15.02 5.59 20.81
C LEU A 175 15.33 5.28 22.29
N GLN A 176 16.60 5.05 22.65
CA GLN A 176 17.02 4.89 24.06
C GLN A 176 16.93 6.20 24.83
N ALA A 177 17.18 7.34 24.17
CA ALA A 177 17.15 8.65 24.79
C ALA A 177 15.73 9.20 25.00
N ILE A 178 14.71 8.60 24.36
CA ILE A 178 13.31 9.01 24.55
C ILE A 178 12.82 8.49 25.90
N PRO A 179 12.37 9.37 26.82
CA PRO A 179 11.80 8.94 28.10
C PRO A 179 10.66 7.95 27.89
N ALA A 180 10.55 6.94 28.76
CA ALA A 180 9.40 6.05 28.76
C ALA A 180 8.12 6.85 29.07
N THR A 181 7.46 7.38 28.05
CA THR A 181 6.18 8.08 28.21
C THR A 181 5.11 7.11 28.69
N GLN A 182 4.43 7.48 29.78
CA GLN A 182 3.19 6.81 30.20
C GLN A 182 2.16 6.86 29.06
N SER A 183 1.46 5.75 28.85
CA SER A 183 0.40 5.64 27.85
C SER A 183 -0.65 6.73 28.09
N GLN A 184 -0.74 7.71 27.18
CA GLN A 184 -1.89 8.61 27.17
C GLN A 184 -3.16 7.82 26.88
N SER A 185 -4.27 8.27 27.48
CA SER A 185 -5.62 7.76 27.24
C SER A 185 -5.88 7.54 25.76
N ASP A 186 -6.10 6.28 25.37
CA ASP A 186 -6.38 5.79 24.01
C ASP A 186 -7.77 6.20 23.47
N ARG A 187 -8.41 7.23 24.05
CA ARG A 187 -9.76 7.62 23.63
C ARG A 187 -9.73 8.22 22.23
N VAL A 188 -10.03 7.38 21.24
CA VAL A 188 -10.23 7.77 19.85
C VAL A 188 -11.66 8.22 19.63
N GLY A 189 -11.81 9.40 19.01
CA GLY A 189 -13.12 9.94 18.64
C GLY A 189 -13.65 9.36 17.31
N PHE A 190 -14.89 9.72 16.98
CA PHE A 190 -15.57 9.31 15.75
C PHE A 190 -14.78 9.61 14.46
N ILE A 191 -13.95 10.67 14.46
CA ILE A 191 -13.13 11.06 13.31
C ILE A 191 -12.12 9.96 12.94
N TYR A 192 -11.51 9.30 13.93
CA TYR A 192 -10.57 8.19 13.66
C TYR A 192 -11.29 7.01 13.01
N TYR A 193 -12.46 6.63 13.52
CA TYR A 193 -13.24 5.54 12.93
C TYR A 193 -13.73 5.89 11.53
N SER A 194 -14.12 7.13 11.27
CA SER A 194 -14.46 7.59 9.92
C SER A 194 -13.27 7.47 8.96
N LEU A 195 -12.08 7.92 9.39
CA LEU A 195 -10.86 7.77 8.60
C LEU A 195 -10.53 6.30 8.35
N LEU A 196 -10.70 5.45 9.36
CA LEU A 196 -10.48 4.00 9.27
C LEU A 196 -11.44 3.34 8.27
N ILE A 197 -12.73 3.68 8.30
CA ILE A 197 -13.74 3.16 7.37
C ILE A 197 -13.43 3.57 5.94
N ALA A 198 -13.14 4.86 5.69
CA ALA A 198 -12.78 5.33 4.35
C ALA A 198 -11.51 4.65 3.83
N TYR A 199 -10.51 4.49 4.70
CA TYR A 199 -9.27 3.80 4.37
C TYR A 199 -9.50 2.31 4.08
N ALA A 200 -10.33 1.63 4.86
CA ALA A 200 -10.76 0.25 4.63
C ALA A 200 -11.51 0.09 3.28
N CYS A 201 -12.47 0.98 2.98
CA CYS A 201 -13.17 1.00 1.70
C CYS A 201 -12.19 1.20 0.53
N SER A 202 -11.16 2.03 0.69
CA SER A 202 -10.12 2.21 -0.33
C SER A 202 -9.29 0.94 -0.54
N ALA A 203 -9.07 0.16 0.52
CA ALA A 203 -8.40 -1.14 0.46
C ALA A 203 -9.18 -2.14 -0.40
N PHE A 204 -10.51 -2.13 -0.29
CA PHE A 204 -11.40 -2.96 -1.10
C PHE A 204 -11.39 -2.50 -2.57
N ALA A 205 -11.53 -1.20 -2.80
CA ALA A 205 -11.56 -0.62 -4.14
C ALA A 205 -10.25 -0.72 -4.91
N TYR A 206 -9.15 -0.90 -4.19
CA TYR A 206 -7.81 -1.13 -4.71
C TYR A 206 -7.59 -2.55 -5.26
N ILE A 207 -8.41 -3.54 -4.85
CA ILE A 207 -8.19 -4.94 -5.24
C ILE A 207 -8.29 -5.21 -6.74
N PRO A 208 -9.29 -4.72 -7.48
CA PRO A 208 -9.37 -4.97 -8.92
C PRO A 208 -8.09 -4.54 -9.65
N HIS A 209 -7.51 -3.41 -9.29
CA HIS A 209 -6.29 -2.91 -9.93
C HIS A 209 -5.00 -3.60 -9.47
N SER A 210 -5.00 -4.19 -8.27
CA SER A 210 -3.78 -4.75 -7.68
C SER A 210 -3.59 -6.24 -7.88
N LEU A 211 -4.67 -7.01 -7.99
CA LEU A 211 -4.63 -8.45 -8.20
C LEU A 211 -5.12 -8.86 -9.58
N PHE A 212 -6.12 -8.16 -10.08
CA PHE A 212 -6.91 -8.62 -11.22
C PHE A 212 -6.67 -7.82 -12.51
N TRP A 213 -5.98 -6.68 -12.42
CA TRP A 213 -5.78 -5.79 -13.56
C TRP A 213 -5.09 -6.46 -14.72
N ILE A 214 -3.98 -7.15 -14.45
CA ILE A 214 -3.21 -7.85 -15.46
C ILE A 214 -4.04 -8.97 -16.10
N ASP A 215 -4.84 -9.67 -15.31
CA ASP A 215 -5.76 -10.70 -15.82
C ASP A 215 -6.84 -10.10 -16.73
N TYR A 216 -7.47 -8.99 -16.31
CA TYR A 216 -8.42 -8.24 -17.12
C TYR A 216 -7.83 -7.77 -18.45
N LEU A 217 -6.64 -7.16 -18.43
CA LEU A 217 -5.97 -6.67 -19.64
C LEU A 217 -5.61 -7.82 -20.61
N SER A 218 -5.25 -9.00 -20.08
CA SER A 218 -4.81 -10.15 -20.88
C SER A 218 -5.96 -11.03 -21.38
N HIS A 219 -6.98 -11.31 -20.58
CA HIS A 219 -8.03 -12.27 -20.93
C HIS A 219 -9.33 -11.63 -21.40
N VAL A 220 -9.64 -10.40 -20.95
CA VAL A 220 -10.86 -9.70 -21.38
C VAL A 220 -10.58 -8.77 -22.54
N LEU A 221 -9.53 -7.97 -22.42
CA LEU A 221 -9.14 -7.04 -23.49
C LEU A 221 -8.18 -7.65 -24.51
N VAL A 222 -7.64 -8.84 -24.22
CA VAL A 222 -6.77 -9.60 -25.12
C VAL A 222 -5.61 -8.74 -25.66
N LEU A 223 -5.02 -7.93 -24.78
CA LEU A 223 -3.90 -7.07 -25.12
C LEU A 223 -2.61 -7.88 -25.24
N ASN A 224 -1.70 -7.44 -26.11
CA ASN A 224 -0.36 -8.01 -26.17
C ASN A 224 0.48 -7.60 -24.94
N LEU A 225 1.60 -8.31 -24.73
CA LEU A 225 2.49 -8.09 -23.59
C LEU A 225 2.99 -6.64 -23.48
N PHE A 226 3.25 -5.98 -24.61
CA PHE A 226 3.66 -4.58 -24.64
C PHE A 226 2.62 -3.66 -23.98
N TRP A 227 1.34 -3.77 -24.37
CA TRP A 227 0.27 -2.92 -23.82
C TRP A 227 -0.08 -3.25 -22.36
N ILE A 228 0.04 -4.51 -21.96
CA ILE A 228 -0.10 -4.94 -20.56
C ILE A 228 1.01 -4.28 -19.71
N ASN A 229 2.26 -4.40 -20.14
CA ASN A 229 3.41 -3.81 -19.46
C ASN A 229 3.31 -2.28 -19.44
N PHE A 230 2.86 -1.65 -20.52
CA PHE A 230 2.68 -0.20 -20.57
C PHE A 230 1.67 0.30 -19.54
N ASN A 231 0.53 -0.38 -19.36
CA ASN A 231 -0.42 -0.07 -18.29
C ASN A 231 0.22 -0.18 -16.90
N TRP A 232 1.04 -1.21 -16.67
CA TRP A 232 1.71 -1.39 -15.39
C TRP A 232 2.81 -0.34 -15.13
N ILE A 233 3.53 0.09 -16.18
CA ILE A 233 4.47 1.21 -16.11
C ILE A 233 3.73 2.50 -15.76
N LEU A 234 2.57 2.76 -16.37
CA LEU A 234 1.73 3.93 -16.02
C LEU A 234 1.26 3.88 -14.57
N TYR A 235 0.87 2.70 -14.08
CA TYR A 235 0.55 2.50 -12.66
C TYR A 235 1.75 2.80 -11.76
N GLY A 236 2.95 2.33 -12.11
CA GLY A 236 4.19 2.63 -11.40
C GLY A 236 4.55 4.12 -11.40
N LEU A 237 4.42 4.79 -12.55
CA LEU A 237 4.65 6.23 -12.68
C LEU A 237 3.66 7.04 -11.84
N GLY A 238 2.37 6.71 -11.90
CA GLY A 238 1.36 7.30 -11.04
C GLY A 238 1.73 7.14 -9.57
N SER A 239 2.08 5.91 -9.16
CA SER A 239 2.47 5.57 -7.79
C SER A 239 3.65 6.40 -7.28
N ALA A 240 4.66 6.68 -8.13
CA ALA A 240 5.78 7.55 -7.79
C ALA A 240 5.36 9.00 -7.51
N LEU A 241 4.33 9.49 -8.20
CA LEU A 241 3.78 10.84 -8.05
C LEU A 241 2.70 10.95 -6.96
N GLY A 242 2.17 9.81 -6.48
CA GLY A 242 1.06 9.73 -5.53
C GLY A 242 1.27 10.53 -4.26
N ALA A 243 2.26 10.15 -3.45
CA ALA A 243 2.53 10.83 -2.18
C ALA A 243 2.92 12.31 -2.38
N TYR A 244 3.58 12.66 -3.50
CA TYR A 244 3.92 14.05 -3.84
C TYR A 244 2.67 14.88 -4.11
N SER A 245 1.73 14.37 -4.92
CA SER A 245 0.48 15.06 -5.23
C SER A 245 -0.36 15.32 -3.96
N ALA A 246 -0.48 14.31 -3.08
CA ALA A 246 -1.15 14.45 -1.79
C ALA A 246 -0.45 15.47 -0.89
N TYR A 247 0.88 15.49 -0.85
CA TYR A 247 1.66 16.44 -0.06
C TYR A 247 1.39 17.88 -0.51
N VAL A 248 1.49 18.17 -1.80
CA VAL A 248 1.25 19.51 -2.36
C VAL A 248 -0.19 19.96 -2.10
N LEU A 249 -1.16 19.07 -2.29
CA LEU A 249 -2.57 19.39 -2.12
C LEU A 249 -2.93 19.62 -0.63
N ALA A 250 -2.41 18.79 0.28
CA ALA A 250 -2.65 18.92 1.71
C ALA A 250 -2.00 20.16 2.32
N ARG A 251 -0.90 20.68 1.76
CA ARG A 251 -0.37 22.00 2.17
C ARG A 251 -1.33 23.15 1.89
N ARG A 252 -2.17 23.03 0.86
CA ARG A 252 -3.11 24.09 0.44
C ARG A 252 -4.49 23.94 1.09
N LEU A 253 -5.00 22.72 1.17
CA LEU A 253 -6.39 22.46 1.59
C LEU A 253 -6.50 21.87 3.01
N GLY A 254 -5.39 21.43 3.60
CA GLY A 254 -5.40 20.59 4.79
C GLY A 254 -5.73 19.12 4.48
N ASN A 255 -5.49 18.24 5.46
CA ASN A 255 -5.52 16.80 5.23
C ASN A 255 -6.91 16.26 4.88
N PHE A 256 -7.95 16.63 5.64
CA PHE A 256 -9.30 16.09 5.42
C PHE A 256 -9.91 16.52 4.09
N ALA A 257 -9.75 17.79 3.71
CA ALA A 257 -10.21 18.28 2.40
C ALA A 257 -9.47 17.55 1.26
N THR A 258 -8.17 17.35 1.42
CA THR A 258 -7.35 16.62 0.44
C THR A 258 -7.76 15.14 0.34
N LEU A 259 -7.95 14.44 1.46
CA LEU A 259 -8.45 13.04 1.45
C LEU A 259 -9.79 12.92 0.73
N LYS A 260 -10.71 13.85 0.95
CA LYS A 260 -12.01 13.89 0.24
C LYS A 260 -11.83 14.03 -1.27
N VAL A 261 -10.94 14.91 -1.72
CA VAL A 261 -10.61 15.06 -3.15
C VAL A 261 -9.98 13.78 -3.70
N LEU A 262 -8.96 13.25 -3.02
CA LEU A 262 -8.26 12.04 -3.46
C LEU A 262 -9.20 10.84 -3.59
N TYR A 263 -10.06 10.59 -2.59
CA TYR A 263 -11.02 9.49 -2.67
C TYR A 263 -12.07 9.70 -3.77
N SER A 264 -12.52 10.94 -4.00
CA SER A 264 -13.44 11.27 -5.10
C SER A 264 -12.84 10.96 -6.47
N ILE A 265 -11.57 11.36 -6.68
CA ILE A 265 -10.84 11.04 -7.91
C ILE A 265 -10.58 9.52 -8.00
N TYR A 266 -10.40 8.84 -6.86
CA TYR A 266 -10.12 7.40 -6.84
C TYR A 266 -11.35 6.58 -7.26
N ILE A 267 -12.55 7.00 -6.85
CA ILE A 267 -13.80 6.42 -7.36
C ILE A 267 -13.85 6.53 -8.89
N PHE A 268 -13.57 7.71 -9.43
CA PHE A 268 -13.53 7.92 -10.88
C PHE A 268 -12.44 7.05 -11.55
N ALA A 269 -11.25 6.97 -10.96
CA ALA A 269 -10.13 6.20 -11.48
C ALA A 269 -10.43 4.70 -11.59
N VAL A 270 -11.21 4.14 -10.66
CA VAL A 270 -11.66 2.75 -10.73
C VAL A 270 -12.81 2.60 -11.72
N LEU A 271 -13.80 3.50 -11.67
CA LEU A 271 -15.01 3.40 -12.48
C LEU A 271 -14.73 3.58 -13.98
N ILE A 272 -13.75 4.41 -14.36
CA ILE A 272 -13.41 4.66 -15.76
C ILE A 272 -12.92 3.38 -16.47
N ALA A 273 -12.42 2.37 -15.74
CA ALA A 273 -12.05 1.07 -16.31
C ALA A 273 -13.25 0.29 -16.90
N VAL A 274 -14.49 0.65 -16.52
CA VAL A 274 -15.70 0.09 -17.12
C VAL A 274 -15.84 0.52 -18.60
N LEU A 275 -15.27 1.66 -18.97
CA LEU A 275 -15.33 2.18 -20.34
C LEU A 275 -14.23 1.53 -21.19
N SER A 276 -14.44 0.30 -21.66
CA SER A 276 -13.41 -0.48 -22.36
C SER A 276 -13.36 -0.29 -23.88
N PHE A 277 -14.06 0.70 -24.43
CA PHE A 277 -14.11 0.95 -25.87
C PHE A 277 -12.89 1.73 -26.43
N SER A 278 -12.04 2.26 -25.55
CA SER A 278 -10.80 2.93 -25.95
C SER A 278 -9.66 2.64 -24.98
N PRO A 279 -8.42 2.37 -25.46
CA PRO A 279 -7.25 2.16 -24.60
C PRO A 279 -6.93 3.34 -23.67
N ILE A 280 -7.36 4.55 -24.02
CA ILE A 280 -7.10 5.73 -23.18
C ILE A 280 -7.69 5.58 -21.77
N PHE A 281 -8.81 4.87 -21.62
CA PHE A 281 -9.46 4.67 -20.33
C PHE A 281 -8.69 3.71 -19.44
N THR A 282 -8.09 2.65 -19.99
CA THR A 282 -7.20 1.76 -19.22
C THR A 282 -5.92 2.48 -18.82
N PHE A 283 -5.38 3.35 -19.68
CA PHE A 283 -4.21 4.18 -19.35
C PHE A 283 -4.49 5.16 -18.22
N ILE A 284 -5.60 5.91 -18.32
CA ILE A 284 -6.04 6.84 -17.27
C ILE A 284 -6.30 6.08 -15.96
N SER A 285 -7.02 4.96 -16.02
CA SER A 285 -7.32 4.13 -14.86
C SER A 285 -6.04 3.61 -14.19
N SER A 286 -5.11 3.05 -14.97
CA SER A 286 -3.82 2.56 -14.47
C SER A 286 -3.03 3.67 -13.77
N PHE A 287 -2.85 4.81 -14.44
CA PHE A 287 -2.09 5.93 -13.88
C PHE A 287 -2.74 6.48 -12.61
N LEU A 288 -4.04 6.76 -12.64
CA LEU A 288 -4.73 7.38 -11.50
C LEU A 288 -4.85 6.43 -10.31
N THR A 289 -5.17 5.15 -10.50
CA THR A 289 -5.22 4.19 -9.38
C THR A 289 -3.84 3.96 -8.77
N GLY A 290 -2.80 3.90 -9.61
CA GLY A 290 -1.40 3.89 -9.18
C GLY A 290 -1.06 5.11 -8.34
N LEU A 291 -1.45 6.31 -8.78
CA LEU A 291 -1.25 7.58 -8.06
C LEU A 291 -1.98 7.64 -6.73
N LEU A 292 -3.25 7.25 -6.72
CA LEU A 292 -4.15 7.52 -5.60
C LEU A 292 -3.90 6.57 -4.41
N ASN A 293 -3.46 5.34 -4.66
CA ASN A 293 -3.22 4.38 -3.58
C ASN A 293 -2.11 4.84 -2.60
N PRO A 294 -0.87 5.15 -3.03
CA PRO A 294 0.14 5.72 -2.13
C PRO A 294 -0.26 7.09 -1.57
N ALA A 295 -1.01 7.90 -2.34
CA ALA A 295 -1.46 9.22 -1.92
C ALA A 295 -2.36 9.14 -0.67
N VAL A 296 -3.40 8.29 -0.70
CA VAL A 296 -4.34 8.14 0.43
C VAL A 296 -3.70 7.42 1.61
N VAL A 297 -2.82 6.44 1.36
CA VAL A 297 -2.05 5.74 2.40
C VAL A 297 -1.15 6.71 3.17
N PHE A 298 -0.36 7.51 2.45
CA PHE A 298 0.50 8.55 3.03
C PHE A 298 -0.32 9.52 3.89
N LEU A 299 -1.36 10.11 3.30
CA LEU A 299 -2.08 11.19 3.96
C LEU A 299 -2.90 10.68 5.14
N THR A 300 -3.42 9.46 5.08
CA THR A 300 -4.08 8.79 6.20
C THR A 300 -3.10 8.54 7.34
N SER A 301 -1.92 7.97 7.05
CA SER A 301 -0.84 7.79 8.03
C SER A 301 -0.49 9.11 8.70
N TYR A 302 -0.21 10.15 7.90
CA TYR A 302 0.17 11.45 8.44
C TYR A 302 -0.97 12.09 9.25
N THR A 303 -2.23 11.94 8.84
CA THR A 303 -3.38 12.44 9.60
C THR A 303 -3.49 11.77 10.96
N ILE A 304 -3.27 10.45 11.04
CA ILE A 304 -3.23 9.73 12.32
C ILE A 304 -2.06 10.24 13.18
N LEU A 305 -0.88 10.45 12.57
CA LEU A 305 0.29 10.98 13.28
C LEU A 305 0.04 12.39 13.84
N GLN A 306 -0.60 13.25 13.05
CA GLN A 306 -0.90 14.63 13.42
C GLN A 306 -1.93 14.70 14.55
N LEU A 307 -2.95 13.85 14.53
CA LEU A 307 -4.04 13.87 15.52
C LEU A 307 -3.67 13.18 16.83
N TYR A 308 -2.88 12.12 16.78
CA TYR A 308 -2.71 11.21 17.91
C TYR A 308 -1.28 11.08 18.44
N GLY A 309 -0.30 11.69 17.77
CA GLY A 309 1.08 11.83 18.27
C GLY A 309 1.67 10.53 18.81
N LEU A 310 1.71 10.37 20.12
CA LEU A 310 2.26 9.20 20.82
C LEU A 310 1.50 7.89 20.53
N ALA A 311 0.19 7.94 20.32
CA ALA A 311 -0.60 6.75 19.99
C ALA A 311 -0.51 6.36 18.50
N TYR A 312 0.29 7.09 17.70
CA TYR A 312 0.42 6.88 16.26
C TYR A 312 0.72 5.43 15.89
N LYS A 313 1.72 4.78 16.52
CA LYS A 313 2.08 3.40 16.17
C LYS A 313 0.89 2.46 16.31
N LYS A 314 0.18 2.53 17.45
CA LYS A 314 -0.98 1.66 17.73
C LYS A 314 -2.10 1.89 16.72
N LEU A 315 -2.48 3.14 16.51
CA LEU A 315 -3.59 3.50 15.61
C LEU A 315 -3.24 3.28 14.13
N TRP A 316 -2.00 3.56 13.73
CA TRP A 316 -1.51 3.23 12.39
C TRP A 316 -1.44 1.71 12.17
N SER A 317 -1.09 0.94 13.20
CA SER A 317 -1.12 -0.53 13.13
C SER A 317 -2.54 -1.04 12.94
N MET A 318 -3.52 -0.50 13.68
CA MET A 318 -4.93 -0.85 13.51
C MET A 318 -5.45 -0.48 12.10
N ALA A 319 -5.09 0.70 11.59
CA ALA A 319 -5.44 1.12 10.24
C ALA A 319 -4.83 0.21 9.17
N THR A 320 -3.55 -0.14 9.32
CA THR A 320 -2.85 -1.04 8.40
C THR A 320 -3.42 -2.45 8.47
N LEU A 321 -3.75 -2.94 9.65
CA LEU A 321 -4.37 -4.26 9.84
C LEU A 321 -5.76 -4.31 9.18
N SER A 322 -6.58 -3.27 9.38
CA SER A 322 -7.88 -3.15 8.71
C SER A 322 -7.72 -3.14 7.19
N PHE A 323 -6.78 -2.35 6.66
CA PHE A 323 -6.47 -2.30 5.23
C PHE A 323 -5.99 -3.68 4.70
N ALA A 324 -5.16 -4.39 5.46
CA ALA A 324 -4.68 -5.74 5.11
C ALA A 324 -5.82 -6.78 5.10
N THR A 325 -6.67 -6.77 6.13
CA THR A 325 -7.82 -7.68 6.24
C THR A 325 -8.80 -7.46 5.09
N ILE A 326 -9.17 -6.21 4.83
CA ILE A 326 -10.10 -5.90 3.74
C ILE A 326 -9.51 -6.22 2.37
N GLN A 327 -8.20 -6.06 2.16
CA GLN A 327 -7.57 -6.51 0.91
C GLN A 327 -7.68 -8.03 0.73
N LEU A 328 -7.38 -8.80 1.76
CA LEU A 328 -7.46 -10.26 1.69
C LEU A 328 -8.91 -10.71 1.43
N LEU A 329 -9.86 -10.16 2.19
CA LEU A 329 -11.29 -10.42 1.99
C LEU A 329 -11.77 -9.96 0.62
N GLY A 330 -11.30 -8.82 0.13
CA GLY A 330 -11.61 -8.32 -1.20
C GLY A 330 -11.11 -9.25 -2.30
N GLY A 331 -9.87 -9.75 -2.19
CA GLY A 331 -9.32 -10.74 -3.12
C GLY A 331 -10.16 -12.02 -3.18
N ILE A 332 -10.53 -12.57 -2.02
CA ILE A 332 -11.43 -13.73 -1.93
C ILE A 332 -12.80 -13.39 -2.53
N SER A 333 -13.39 -12.25 -2.16
CA SER A 333 -14.71 -11.82 -2.63
C SER A 333 -14.75 -11.71 -4.15
N PHE A 334 -13.78 -11.03 -4.76
CA PHE A 334 -13.73 -10.86 -6.21
C PHE A 334 -13.49 -12.18 -6.94
N SER A 335 -12.61 -13.05 -6.42
CA SER A 335 -12.42 -14.40 -6.97
C SER A 335 -13.71 -15.24 -6.92
N THR A 336 -14.42 -15.22 -5.80
CA THR A 336 -15.73 -15.89 -5.67
C THR A 336 -16.78 -15.30 -6.60
N LEU A 337 -16.83 -13.98 -6.75
CA LEU A 337 -17.74 -13.32 -7.70
C LEU A 337 -17.46 -13.74 -9.15
N GLN A 338 -16.19 -13.92 -9.54
CA GLN A 338 -15.83 -14.45 -10.86
C GLN A 338 -16.34 -15.87 -11.07
N HIS A 339 -16.24 -16.73 -10.04
CA HIS A 339 -16.78 -18.09 -10.11
C HIS A 339 -18.29 -18.11 -10.33
N PHE A 340 -19.01 -17.11 -9.81
CA PHE A 340 -20.44 -16.90 -10.05
C PHE A 340 -20.77 -16.13 -11.34
N GLY A 341 -19.79 -15.87 -12.20
CA GLY A 341 -20.00 -15.23 -13.51
C GLY A 341 -20.06 -13.69 -13.48
N VAL A 342 -19.68 -13.05 -12.37
CA VAL A 342 -19.64 -11.58 -12.29
C VAL A 342 -18.45 -11.04 -13.08
N SER A 343 -18.75 -10.24 -14.10
CA SER A 343 -17.76 -9.64 -15.00
C SER A 343 -16.82 -8.66 -14.29
N TYR A 344 -15.62 -8.45 -14.86
CA TYR A 344 -14.67 -7.45 -14.38
C TYR A 344 -15.26 -6.03 -14.31
N HIS A 345 -16.07 -5.64 -15.29
CA HIS A 345 -16.78 -4.36 -15.32
C HIS A 345 -17.71 -4.18 -14.10
N GLN A 346 -18.44 -5.24 -13.72
CA GLN A 346 -19.25 -5.23 -12.51
C GLN A 346 -18.39 -5.14 -11.25
N GLN A 347 -17.23 -5.80 -11.23
CA GLN A 347 -16.30 -5.74 -10.10
C GLN A 347 -15.72 -4.33 -9.90
N PHE A 348 -15.32 -3.64 -10.98
CA PHE A 348 -14.91 -2.24 -10.92
C PHE A 348 -16.05 -1.33 -10.41
N SER A 349 -17.29 -1.62 -10.80
CA SER A 349 -18.46 -0.87 -10.33
C SER A 349 -18.72 -1.08 -8.83
N ILE A 350 -18.64 -2.33 -8.35
CA ILE A 350 -18.79 -2.66 -6.92
C ILE A 350 -17.69 -2.01 -6.09
N ALA A 351 -16.43 -2.13 -6.53
CA ALA A 351 -15.28 -1.48 -5.91
C ALA A 351 -15.49 0.04 -5.78
N SER A 352 -15.92 0.69 -6.86
CA SER A 352 -16.21 2.12 -6.89
C SER A 352 -17.36 2.50 -5.95
N ALA A 353 -18.42 1.70 -5.89
CA ALA A 353 -19.56 1.92 -5.01
C ALA A 353 -19.18 1.81 -3.52
N VAL A 354 -18.37 0.82 -3.15
CA VAL A 354 -17.88 0.66 -1.77
C VAL A 354 -17.04 1.87 -1.35
N LEU A 355 -16.14 2.35 -2.22
CA LEU A 355 -15.36 3.56 -1.94
C LEU A 355 -16.22 4.82 -1.91
N LEU A 356 -17.25 4.92 -2.75
CA LEU A 356 -18.22 6.01 -2.71
C LEU A 356 -18.91 6.09 -1.35
N LEU A 357 -19.39 4.96 -0.81
CA LEU A 357 -20.02 4.92 0.51
C LEU A 357 -19.06 5.37 1.63
N GLY A 358 -17.82 4.85 1.62
CA GLY A 358 -16.78 5.29 2.58
C GLY A 358 -16.43 6.77 2.44
N THR A 359 -16.43 7.29 1.22
CA THR A 359 -16.17 8.71 0.94
C THR A 359 -17.32 9.58 1.44
N LEU A 360 -18.58 9.26 1.12
CA LEU A 360 -19.75 9.98 1.59
C LEU A 360 -19.81 10.03 3.12
N GLN A 361 -19.48 8.92 3.77
CA GLN A 361 -19.32 8.83 5.22
C GLN A 361 -18.25 9.82 5.71
N LEU A 362 -17.05 9.83 5.11
CA LEU A 362 -15.99 10.77 5.48
C LEU A 362 -16.43 12.23 5.30
N PHE A 363 -17.15 12.54 4.22
CA PHE A 363 -17.73 13.88 4.00
C PHE A 363 -18.69 14.28 5.11
N TRP A 364 -19.52 13.36 5.59
CA TRP A 364 -20.50 13.61 6.66
C TRP A 364 -19.81 13.90 8.00
N PHE A 365 -18.87 13.06 8.43
CA PHE A 365 -18.24 13.16 9.74
C PHE A 365 -17.16 14.24 9.83
N THR A 366 -16.69 14.78 8.69
CA THR A 366 -15.71 15.88 8.64
C THR A 366 -16.34 17.23 8.24
N ARG A 367 -17.67 17.36 8.32
CA ARG A 367 -18.34 18.66 8.13
C ARG A 367 -17.88 19.63 9.22
N PRO A 368 -17.61 20.91 8.86
CA PRO A 368 -17.45 21.94 9.87
C PRO A 368 -18.74 21.94 10.70
N HIS A 369 -18.66 21.58 11.99
CA HIS A 369 -19.78 21.86 12.88
C HIS A 369 -19.89 23.38 12.94
N ALA A 370 -20.98 23.93 12.40
CA ALA A 370 -21.30 25.33 12.59
C ALA A 370 -21.25 25.58 14.10
N LYS A 371 -20.41 26.53 14.53
CA LYS A 371 -20.33 26.97 15.91
C LYS A 371 -21.76 27.22 16.40
N THR A 372 -22.28 26.35 17.26
CA THR A 372 -23.41 26.71 18.11
C THR A 372 -22.86 27.78 19.05
N SER A 373 -23.10 29.03 18.69
CA SER A 373 -22.94 30.18 19.57
C SER A 373 -23.94 30.04 20.72
N GLN A 374 -23.54 29.32 21.76
CA GLN A 374 -24.05 29.54 23.11
C GLN A 374 -22.87 30.00 23.96
N ASN A 375 -22.51 31.27 23.78
CA ASN A 375 -21.79 32.05 24.77
C ASN A 375 -22.76 33.13 25.29
N SER A 376 -22.67 33.38 26.59
CA SER A 376 -23.24 34.50 27.36
C SER A 376 -24.77 34.56 27.53
N LYS A 377 -25.29 33.76 28.47
CA LYS A 377 -26.16 34.30 29.52
C LYS A 377 -25.69 33.71 30.86
N GLN A 378 -25.58 34.60 31.85
CA GLN A 378 -25.20 34.37 33.26
C GLN A 378 -23.70 34.31 33.58
N ILE A 379 -23.05 35.47 33.42
CA ILE A 379 -22.21 36.01 34.49
C ILE A 379 -23.02 37.19 35.08
N THR A 380 -23.11 37.23 36.40
CA THR A 380 -23.56 38.33 37.28
C THR A 380 -24.96 38.90 37.07
N ASP A 381 -25.88 38.52 37.96
CA ASP A 381 -26.43 39.46 38.95
C ASP A 381 -26.34 38.80 40.34
#